data_AF-A0A5C6ZNI4-F1
#
_entry.id   AF-A0A5C6ZNI4-F1
#
_cell.length_a   1.000
_cell.length_b   1.000
_cell.length_c   1.000
_cell.angle_alpha   90.00
_cell.angle_beta   90.00
_cell.angle_gamma   90.00
#
_symmetry.space_group_name_H-M   'P 1'
#
loop_
_entity.id
_entity.type
_entity.pdbx_description
1 polymer ?
#
loop_
_entity_poly.entity_id
_entity_poly.type
_entity_poly.pdbx_seq_one_letter_code
_entity_poly.pdbx_strand_id
1 'polypeptide(L)'
;MRLTKLFILMVLTSISIISCEKDDDNERVAVPVRDPGEQAIEDDEALISYLQTHFYNEEDFQNPAEGFDYRIKFDSIAGLNADKTPLIDSDLLETKVVTRNKVDYNIYILKIREGFGAHPTFADSTFQNYKGELLDQISFDNTASPIWFDHPGTRTQANSGIAVVALTEALVEFGGASDFIVNDDNTVQFTNDFGVGAVFLPSGLGYFSVSQSSIPAYSPLIFSFQLYKVNQADHDQDGIPSYLEDLDNDRIVANDDSDENRLPNYLDADDDGDGTLTKDEIIINTDGSIVFPDRNGNGIPNYLDPEEFENVNEI
;
A
#
# COMPACT_ATOMS: atom_id res chain seq x y z
N MET A 1 32.51 81.34 37.07
CA MET A 1 33.24 80.17 36.52
C MET A 1 32.67 78.94 37.20
N ARG A 2 31.53 78.35 36.79
CA ARG A 2 31.14 77.74 35.49
C ARG A 2 31.87 76.41 35.17
N LEU A 3 32.08 75.57 36.18
CA LEU A 3 32.51 74.17 35.99
C LEU A 3 31.49 73.12 36.49
N THR A 4 30.34 73.55 37.02
CA THR A 4 29.24 72.66 37.46
C THR A 4 28.08 72.56 36.47
N LYS A 5 28.17 73.21 35.30
CA LYS A 5 27.16 73.13 34.23
C LYS A 5 27.56 72.23 33.05
N LEU A 6 28.71 71.57 33.13
CA LEU A 6 29.23 70.68 32.07
C LEU A 6 29.15 69.19 32.40
N PHE A 7 28.46 68.81 33.49
CA PHE A 7 28.21 67.41 33.85
C PHE A 7 26.73 67.01 33.70
N ILE A 8 25.84 67.99 33.50
CA ILE A 8 24.39 67.79 33.30
C ILE A 8 24.05 67.61 31.80
N LEU A 9 25.00 67.82 30.89
CA LEU A 9 24.81 67.61 29.44
C LEU A 9 25.24 66.21 28.96
N MET A 10 25.79 65.36 29.85
CA MET A 10 26.24 64.00 29.53
C MET A 10 25.35 62.91 30.17
N VAL A 11 24.17 63.30 30.67
CA VAL A 11 23.17 62.39 31.30
C VAL A 11 21.80 62.49 30.58
N LEU A 12 21.70 63.30 29.51
CA LEU A 12 20.48 63.48 28.72
C LEU A 12 20.58 62.93 27.29
N THR A 13 21.42 61.92 27.09
CA THR A 13 21.48 61.13 25.84
C THR A 13 21.25 59.64 26.15
N SER A 14 20.42 59.39 27.15
CA SER A 14 20.01 58.06 27.62
C SER A 14 18.58 57.73 27.22
N ILE A 15 18.17 58.06 25.99
CA ILE A 15 16.95 57.51 25.37
C ILE A 15 17.18 57.47 23.86
N SER A 16 17.77 56.40 23.36
CA SER A 16 17.62 55.99 21.96
C SER A 16 18.02 54.52 21.85
N ILE A 17 17.04 53.71 21.46
CA ILE A 17 17.14 52.36 20.87
C ILE A 17 17.72 51.24 21.74
N ILE A 18 16.97 50.83 22.77
CA ILE A 18 16.75 49.40 22.99
C ILE A 18 15.61 49.02 22.04
N SER A 19 15.95 48.64 20.80
CA SER A 19 15.11 47.70 20.06
C SER A 19 15.54 46.33 20.55
N CYS A 20 14.69 45.66 21.33
CA CYS A 20 14.76 44.21 21.36
C CYS A 20 14.54 43.76 19.92
N GLU A 21 15.58 43.22 19.28
CA GLU A 21 15.29 42.15 18.34
C GLU A 21 14.56 41.10 19.17
N LYS A 22 13.29 40.90 18.83
CA LYS A 22 12.65 39.64 19.15
C LYS A 22 13.44 38.65 18.30
N ASP A 23 14.27 37.84 18.94
CA ASP A 23 14.65 36.55 18.37
C ASP A 23 13.35 35.73 18.25
N ASP A 24 12.58 36.05 17.21
CA ASP A 24 11.50 35.23 16.68
C ASP A 24 12.11 34.11 15.81
N ASP A 25 13.24 33.55 16.25
CA ASP A 25 13.82 32.33 15.70
C ASP A 25 13.07 31.14 16.32
N ASN A 26 11.78 31.09 16.03
CA ASN A 26 11.04 29.83 15.94
C ASN A 26 11.49 29.11 14.65
N GLU A 27 12.81 28.95 14.45
CA GLU A 27 13.32 27.92 13.55
C GLU A 27 12.78 26.60 14.12
N ARG A 28 11.69 26.13 13.52
CA ARG A 28 11.29 24.74 13.67
C ARG A 28 12.49 23.94 13.21
N VAL A 29 13.29 23.46 14.15
CA VAL A 29 14.32 22.46 13.87
C VAL A 29 13.56 21.30 13.24
N ALA A 30 13.71 21.15 11.94
CA ALA A 30 13.15 20.01 11.24
C ALA A 30 13.82 18.79 11.86
N VAL A 31 13.05 18.00 12.61
CA VAL A 31 13.55 16.71 13.10
C VAL A 31 13.90 15.92 11.83
N PRO A 32 15.16 15.50 11.66
CA PRO A 32 15.55 14.76 10.47
C PRO A 32 14.69 13.49 10.37
N VAL A 33 14.31 13.15 9.15
CA VAL A 33 13.63 11.89 8.87
C VAL A 33 14.52 10.75 9.35
N ARG A 34 13.92 9.76 10.03
CA ARG A 34 14.66 8.60 10.55
C ARG A 34 15.23 7.78 9.41
N ASP A 35 16.34 7.09 9.67
CA ASP A 35 16.87 6.11 8.71
C ASP A 35 15.86 4.96 8.54
N PRO A 36 15.45 4.62 7.31
CA PRO A 36 14.45 3.58 7.10
C PRO A 36 14.92 2.19 7.54
N GLY A 37 16.22 1.89 7.47
CA GLY A 37 16.78 0.61 7.92
C GLY A 37 16.78 0.49 9.44
N GLU A 38 17.15 1.55 10.16
CA GLU A 38 17.05 1.59 11.62
C GLU A 38 15.58 1.51 12.08
N GLN A 39 14.68 2.24 11.42
CA GLN A 39 13.24 2.18 11.75
C GLN A 39 12.64 0.81 11.46
N ALA A 40 13.06 0.12 10.39
CA ALA A 40 12.58 -1.22 10.08
C ALA A 40 12.89 -2.21 11.22
N ILE A 41 14.04 -2.08 11.88
CA ILE A 41 14.41 -2.90 13.03
C ILE A 41 13.52 -2.58 14.25
N GLU A 42 13.33 -1.29 14.56
CA GLU A 42 12.44 -0.88 15.68
C GLU A 42 11.00 -1.36 15.46
N ASP A 43 10.49 -1.23 14.24
CA ASP A 43 9.15 -1.68 13.87
C ASP A 43 9.03 -3.20 14.00
N ASP A 44 10.01 -3.97 13.52
CA ASP A 44 10.01 -5.43 13.59
C ASP A 44 9.97 -5.93 15.05
N GLU A 45 10.76 -5.32 15.94
CA GLU A 45 10.73 -5.63 17.37
C GLU A 45 9.35 -5.36 17.99
N ALA A 46 8.71 -4.25 17.61
CA ALA A 46 7.36 -3.90 18.08
C ALA A 46 6.30 -4.88 17.56
N LEU A 47 6.39 -5.30 16.29
CA LEU A 47 5.51 -6.30 15.70
C LEU A 47 5.65 -7.66 16.37
N ILE A 48 6.88 -8.15 16.57
CA ILE A 48 7.15 -9.41 17.26
C ILE A 48 6.58 -9.39 18.68
N SER A 49 6.76 -8.28 19.41
CA SER A 49 6.20 -8.09 20.75
C SER A 49 4.66 -8.17 20.75
N TYR A 50 4.00 -7.53 19.77
CA TYR A 50 2.56 -7.64 19.60
C TYR A 50 2.13 -9.10 19.35
N LEU A 51 2.78 -9.77 18.41
CA LEU A 51 2.48 -11.15 18.02
C LEU A 51 2.69 -12.16 19.16
N GLN A 52 3.65 -11.90 20.07
CA GLN A 52 3.89 -12.71 21.27
C GLN A 52 2.84 -12.54 22.36
N THR A 53 2.12 -11.41 22.37
CA THR A 53 1.24 -11.01 23.48
C THR A 53 -0.23 -10.96 23.12
N HIS A 54 -0.56 -11.19 21.85
CA HIS A 54 -1.94 -11.18 21.34
C HIS A 54 -2.31 -12.49 20.68
N PHE A 55 -3.61 -12.75 20.63
CA PHE A 55 -4.23 -13.86 19.92
C PHE A 55 -5.39 -13.33 19.06
N TYR A 56 -5.91 -14.15 18.14
CA TYR A 56 -7.14 -13.85 17.40
C TYR A 56 -8.30 -14.74 17.86
N ASN A 57 -9.53 -14.39 17.48
CA ASN A 57 -10.75 -15.16 17.78
C ASN A 57 -10.85 -16.52 17.05
N GLU A 58 -9.82 -17.36 17.16
CA GLU A 58 -9.68 -18.67 16.52
C GLU A 58 -10.89 -19.59 16.73
N GLU A 59 -11.42 -19.64 17.95
CA GLU A 59 -12.56 -20.50 18.28
C GLU A 59 -13.82 -20.15 17.47
N ASP A 60 -14.02 -18.87 17.14
CA ASP A 60 -15.13 -18.42 16.28
C ASP A 60 -14.96 -18.94 14.84
N PHE A 61 -13.72 -19.04 14.35
CA PHE A 61 -13.43 -19.58 13.02
C PHE A 61 -13.50 -21.11 12.97
N GLN A 62 -13.11 -21.80 14.04
CA GLN A 62 -13.22 -23.26 14.13
C GLN A 62 -14.67 -23.72 14.31
N ASN A 63 -15.50 -22.93 14.99
CA ASN A 63 -16.90 -23.23 15.25
C ASN A 63 -17.81 -22.03 14.91
N PRO A 64 -17.94 -21.67 13.62
CA PRO A 64 -18.67 -20.47 13.21
C PRO A 64 -20.14 -20.58 13.57
N ALA A 65 -20.61 -19.62 14.38
CA ALA A 65 -22.03 -19.47 14.68
C ALA A 65 -22.82 -19.05 13.43
N GLU A 66 -24.13 -19.28 13.44
CA GLU A 66 -25.01 -18.77 12.39
C GLU A 66 -24.90 -17.23 12.32
N GLY A 67 -24.61 -16.71 11.13
CA GLY A 67 -24.41 -15.27 10.91
C GLY A 67 -23.05 -14.72 11.35
N PHE A 68 -22.05 -15.57 11.61
CA PHE A 68 -20.67 -15.11 11.83
C PHE A 68 -20.17 -14.27 10.64
N ASP A 69 -19.60 -13.10 10.94
CA ASP A 69 -19.19 -12.09 9.96
C ASP A 69 -17.77 -12.28 9.43
N TYR A 70 -17.10 -13.36 9.86
CA TYR A 70 -15.71 -13.69 9.51
C TYR A 70 -14.71 -12.55 9.74
N ARG A 71 -15.01 -11.63 10.68
CA ARG A 71 -14.07 -10.57 11.07
C ARG A 71 -13.08 -11.10 12.10
N ILE A 72 -11.81 -10.84 11.82
CA ILE A 72 -10.72 -11.10 12.77
C ILE A 72 -10.79 -10.08 13.89
N LYS A 73 -10.69 -10.56 15.13
CA LYS A 73 -10.63 -9.76 16.35
C LYS A 73 -9.40 -10.18 17.13
N PHE A 74 -8.57 -9.20 17.46
CA PHE A 74 -7.40 -9.40 18.29
C PHE A 74 -7.69 -9.03 19.74
N ASP A 75 -7.07 -9.74 20.68
CA ASP A 75 -7.10 -9.41 22.10
C ASP A 75 -5.78 -9.86 22.75
N SER A 76 -5.48 -9.29 23.90
CA SER A 76 -4.28 -9.56 24.68
C SER A 76 -4.38 -10.87 25.47
N ILE A 77 -3.24 -11.55 25.61
CA ILE A 77 -3.09 -12.77 26.41
C ILE A 77 -2.92 -12.37 27.88
N ALA A 78 -4.05 -12.17 28.54
CA ALA A 78 -4.10 -11.81 29.95
C ALA A 78 -5.41 -12.28 30.60
N GLY A 79 -5.39 -12.48 31.92
CA GLY A 79 -6.59 -12.80 32.69
C GLY A 79 -7.30 -14.06 32.20
N LEU A 80 -8.50 -13.90 31.64
CA LEU A 80 -9.30 -15.00 31.10
C LEU A 80 -8.75 -15.57 29.77
N ASN A 81 -7.86 -14.84 29.11
CA ASN A 81 -7.23 -15.24 27.85
C ASN A 81 -5.81 -15.79 28.06
N ALA A 82 -5.40 -16.07 29.30
CA ALA A 82 -4.02 -16.45 29.63
C ALA A 82 -3.57 -17.80 29.04
N ASP A 83 -4.51 -18.63 28.59
CA ASP A 83 -4.30 -19.92 27.95
C ASP A 83 -4.41 -19.89 26.42
N LYS A 84 -4.65 -18.71 25.83
CA LYS A 84 -4.72 -18.54 24.38
C LYS A 84 -3.35 -18.65 23.73
N THR A 85 -3.33 -19.18 22.51
CA THR A 85 -2.12 -19.31 21.70
C THR A 85 -1.68 -17.94 21.17
N PRO A 86 -0.43 -17.51 21.41
CA PRO A 86 0.14 -16.34 20.77
C PRO A 86 0.09 -16.41 19.25
N LEU A 87 -0.16 -15.27 18.59
CA LEU A 87 -0.12 -15.17 17.13
C LEU A 87 1.21 -15.66 16.56
N ILE A 88 2.32 -15.36 17.23
CA ILE A 88 3.66 -15.78 16.81
C ILE A 88 3.85 -17.31 16.76
N ASP A 89 3.05 -18.04 17.54
CA ASP A 89 3.09 -19.51 17.62
C ASP A 89 2.01 -20.17 16.73
N SER A 90 1.25 -19.38 15.97
CA SER A 90 0.23 -19.87 15.05
C SER A 90 0.86 -20.47 13.79
N ASP A 91 0.47 -21.70 13.44
CA ASP A 91 0.87 -22.34 12.17
C ASP A 91 0.31 -21.61 10.92
N LEU A 92 -0.61 -20.65 11.12
CA LEU A 92 -1.20 -19.82 10.06
C LEU A 92 -0.47 -18.49 9.85
N LEU A 93 0.55 -18.18 10.68
CA LEU A 93 1.33 -16.96 10.57
C LEU A 93 2.55 -17.21 9.66
N GLU A 94 2.62 -16.47 8.57
CA GLU A 94 3.73 -16.51 7.61
C GLU A 94 4.52 -15.21 7.68
N THR A 95 5.84 -15.28 7.52
CA THR A 95 6.70 -14.09 7.37
C THR A 95 7.08 -13.93 5.90
N LYS A 96 6.89 -12.73 5.35
CA LYS A 96 7.29 -12.35 4.00
C LYS A 96 8.23 -11.15 4.07
N VAL A 97 9.33 -11.21 3.31
CA VAL A 97 10.26 -10.08 3.17
C VAL A 97 9.83 -9.27 1.95
N VAL A 98 9.67 -7.97 2.13
CA VAL A 98 9.37 -7.01 1.05
C VAL A 98 10.50 -6.00 1.01
N THR A 99 11.16 -5.90 -0.14
CA THR A 99 12.24 -4.92 -0.35
C THR A 99 11.68 -3.66 -0.99
N ARG A 100 11.86 -2.50 -0.35
CA ARG A 100 11.52 -1.19 -0.90
C ARG A 100 12.66 -0.23 -0.65
N ASN A 101 13.08 0.52 -1.68
CA ASN A 101 14.17 1.49 -1.58
C ASN A 101 15.48 0.90 -0.98
N LYS A 102 15.80 -0.35 -1.34
CA LYS A 102 16.98 -1.11 -0.84
C LYS A 102 16.96 -1.42 0.66
N VAL A 103 15.79 -1.34 1.29
CA VAL A 103 15.56 -1.78 2.67
C VAL A 103 14.62 -2.96 2.65
N ASP A 104 15.00 -4.01 3.39
CA ASP A 104 14.20 -5.21 3.56
C ASP A 104 13.30 -5.04 4.79
N TYR A 105 12.01 -5.29 4.61
CA TYR A 105 11.00 -5.20 5.64
C TYR A 105 10.35 -6.56 5.85
N ASN A 106 10.25 -7.00 7.10
CA ASN A 106 9.43 -8.16 7.45
C ASN A 106 7.98 -7.72 7.58
N ILE A 107 7.08 -8.40 6.87
CA ILE A 107 5.64 -8.38 7.15
C ILE A 107 5.21 -9.74 7.65
N TYR A 108 4.21 -9.77 8.52
CA TYR A 108 3.64 -10.99 9.05
C TYR A 108 2.21 -11.13 8.54
N ILE A 109 1.90 -12.26 7.91
CA ILE A 109 0.61 -12.52 7.26
C ILE A 109 -0.07 -13.65 8.02
N LEU A 110 -1.20 -13.37 8.67
CA LEU A 110 -2.05 -14.38 9.28
C LEU A 110 -3.07 -14.87 8.24
N LYS A 111 -2.84 -16.04 7.66
CA LYS A 111 -3.66 -16.64 6.60
C LYS A 111 -4.70 -17.58 7.19
N ILE A 112 -5.81 -17.04 7.70
CA ILE A 112 -6.90 -17.83 8.30
C ILE A 112 -7.60 -18.68 7.24
N ARG A 113 -7.83 -18.10 6.07
CA ARG A 113 -8.41 -18.77 4.91
C ARG A 113 -7.81 -18.15 3.66
N GLU A 114 -7.20 -18.98 2.82
CA GLU A 114 -6.60 -18.53 1.56
C GLU A 114 -7.66 -17.94 0.60
N GLY A 115 -8.78 -18.64 0.42
CA GLY A 115 -9.82 -18.28 -0.54
C GLY A 115 -9.81 -19.25 -1.74
N PHE A 116 -10.97 -19.54 -2.32
CA PHE A 116 -11.06 -20.52 -3.43
C PHE A 116 -10.93 -19.89 -4.81
N GLY A 117 -11.30 -18.61 -4.94
CA GLY A 117 -11.34 -17.90 -6.22
C GLY A 117 -9.97 -17.46 -6.73
N ALA A 118 -9.98 -16.59 -7.74
CA ALA A 118 -8.76 -16.04 -8.31
C ALA A 118 -7.96 -15.23 -7.28
N HIS A 119 -6.63 -15.28 -7.40
CA HIS A 119 -5.69 -14.44 -6.67
C HIS A 119 -5.42 -13.17 -7.47
N PRO A 120 -5.33 -11.99 -6.84
CA PRO A 120 -4.93 -10.77 -7.53
C PRO A 120 -3.42 -10.78 -7.76
N THR A 121 -3.01 -10.12 -8.84
CA THR A 121 -1.65 -9.59 -8.95
C THR A 121 -1.51 -8.29 -8.15
N PHE A 122 -0.31 -7.73 -8.08
CA PHE A 122 -0.06 -6.47 -7.38
C PHE A 122 -0.60 -5.24 -8.14
N ALA A 123 -1.04 -5.42 -9.39
CA ALA A 123 -1.58 -4.37 -10.26
C ALA A 123 -3.09 -4.51 -10.49
N ASP A 124 -3.77 -5.40 -9.77
CA ASP A 124 -5.18 -5.70 -9.98
C ASP A 124 -6.11 -4.85 -9.10
N SER A 125 -7.41 -4.99 -9.34
CA SER A 125 -8.44 -4.48 -8.44
C SER A 125 -9.02 -5.60 -7.56
N THR A 126 -9.26 -5.31 -6.27
CA THR A 126 -9.87 -6.23 -5.31
C THR A 126 -11.14 -5.68 -4.69
N PHE A 127 -12.15 -6.53 -4.54
CA PHE A 127 -13.40 -6.23 -3.82
C PHE A 127 -13.34 -6.83 -2.42
N GLN A 128 -13.23 -5.98 -1.40
CA GLN A 128 -12.88 -6.43 -0.06
C GLN A 128 -13.52 -5.60 1.06
N ASN A 129 -13.66 -6.23 2.21
CA ASN A 129 -13.77 -5.52 3.48
C ASN A 129 -12.40 -5.43 4.14
N TYR A 130 -12.14 -4.36 4.88
CA TYR A 130 -10.94 -4.25 5.70
C TYR A 130 -11.17 -3.49 7.01
N LYS A 131 -10.23 -3.63 7.93
CA LYS A 131 -10.11 -2.84 9.16
C LYS A 131 -8.63 -2.57 9.43
N GLY A 132 -8.28 -1.30 9.55
CA GLY A 132 -6.96 -0.82 9.93
C GLY A 132 -6.90 -0.46 11.42
N GLU A 133 -5.86 -0.95 12.10
CA GLU A 133 -5.61 -0.75 13.53
C GLU A 133 -4.14 -0.45 13.82
N LEU A 134 -3.89 0.33 14.87
CA LEU A 134 -2.57 0.46 15.49
C LEU A 134 -2.27 -0.75 16.40
N LEU A 135 -1.01 -0.89 16.83
CA LEU A 135 -0.61 -1.95 17.77
C LEU A 135 -1.26 -1.84 19.17
N ASP A 136 -1.82 -0.69 19.51
CA ASP A 136 -2.64 -0.51 20.71
C ASP A 136 -4.14 -0.83 20.48
N GLN A 137 -4.47 -1.43 19.33
CA GLN A 137 -5.81 -1.85 18.90
C GLN A 137 -6.79 -0.69 18.69
N ILE A 138 -6.29 0.56 18.59
CA ILE A 138 -7.11 1.67 18.14
C ILE A 138 -7.36 1.53 16.64
N SER A 139 -8.63 1.34 16.27
CA SER A 139 -9.04 1.33 14.87
C SER A 139 -9.04 2.76 14.29
N PHE A 140 -8.37 2.93 13.15
CA PHE A 140 -8.26 4.21 12.45
C PHE A 140 -9.10 4.28 11.18
N ASP A 141 -9.42 3.13 10.56
CA ASP A 141 -10.27 3.02 9.38
C ASP A 141 -10.90 1.62 9.28
N ASN A 142 -12.09 1.52 8.69
CA ASN A 142 -12.77 0.25 8.42
C ASN A 142 -13.92 0.39 7.43
N THR A 143 -14.25 -0.70 6.74
CA THR A 143 -15.43 -0.78 5.87
C THR A 143 -16.62 -1.40 6.58
N ALA A 144 -17.81 -0.82 6.38
CA ALA A 144 -19.08 -1.42 6.76
C ALA A 144 -19.61 -2.38 5.67
N SER A 145 -19.40 -2.01 4.41
CA SER A 145 -19.71 -2.81 3.22
C SER A 145 -18.46 -2.93 2.35
N PRO A 146 -18.29 -4.02 1.59
CA PRO A 146 -17.09 -4.21 0.79
C PRO A 146 -16.98 -3.13 -0.31
N ILE A 147 -15.76 -2.76 -0.64
CA ILE A 147 -15.44 -1.76 -1.65
C ILE A 147 -14.39 -2.28 -2.62
N TRP A 148 -14.37 -1.71 -3.84
CA TRP A 148 -13.29 -1.94 -4.78
C TRP A 148 -12.10 -1.08 -4.42
N PHE A 149 -10.92 -1.70 -4.38
CA PHE A 149 -9.63 -1.04 -4.37
C PHE A 149 -8.89 -1.41 -5.64
N ASP A 150 -8.49 -0.40 -6.37
CA ASP A 150 -7.46 -0.49 -7.39
C ASP A 150 -6.10 -0.40 -6.68
N HIS A 151 -5.20 -1.37 -6.90
CA HIS A 151 -3.91 -1.43 -6.20
C HIS A 151 -2.97 -0.29 -6.64
N PRO A 152 -2.62 -0.14 -7.93
CA PRO A 152 -1.75 0.93 -8.41
C PRO A 152 -2.47 2.29 -8.52
N GLY A 153 -3.79 2.29 -8.77
CA GLY A 153 -4.55 3.52 -9.01
C GLY A 153 -4.40 4.04 -10.43
N THR A 154 -4.87 5.26 -10.69
CA THR A 154 -4.82 5.91 -12.01
C THR A 154 -4.05 7.23 -12.00
N ARG A 155 -3.16 7.44 -11.01
CA ARG A 155 -2.46 8.72 -10.72
C ARG A 155 -3.38 9.94 -10.53
N THR A 156 -4.69 9.74 -10.41
CA THR A 156 -5.66 10.81 -10.12
C THR A 156 -5.93 10.87 -8.63
N GLN A 157 -6.28 12.04 -8.10
CA GLN A 157 -6.71 12.13 -6.70
C GLN A 157 -7.99 11.32 -6.40
N ALA A 158 -8.79 11.02 -7.43
CA ALA A 158 -9.99 10.21 -7.29
C ALA A 158 -9.66 8.72 -7.11
N ASN A 159 -8.51 8.27 -7.61
CA ASN A 159 -8.03 6.92 -7.50
C ASN A 159 -6.49 6.91 -7.43
N SER A 160 -5.96 7.14 -6.23
CA SER A 160 -4.51 7.17 -5.98
C SER A 160 -3.91 5.77 -5.74
N GLY A 161 -4.70 4.71 -5.83
CA GLY A 161 -4.29 3.36 -5.46
C GLY A 161 -4.25 3.11 -3.96
N ILE A 162 -3.73 1.95 -3.56
CA ILE A 162 -3.51 1.56 -2.17
C ILE A 162 -2.19 2.17 -1.68
N ALA A 163 -2.27 3.14 -0.76
CA ALA A 163 -1.07 3.76 -0.17
C ALA A 163 -0.26 2.81 0.74
N VAL A 164 -0.88 1.74 1.26
CA VAL A 164 -0.25 0.78 2.18
C VAL A 164 0.26 -0.42 1.39
N VAL A 165 1.51 -0.35 0.94
CA VAL A 165 2.17 -1.37 0.10
C VAL A 165 2.06 -2.77 0.70
N ALA A 166 2.24 -2.92 2.01
CA ALA A 166 2.16 -4.24 2.66
C ALA A 166 0.77 -4.88 2.55
N LEU A 167 -0.30 -4.09 2.42
CA LEU A 167 -1.64 -4.63 2.23
C LEU A 167 -1.77 -5.26 0.84
N THR A 168 -1.28 -4.59 -0.20
CA THR A 168 -1.18 -5.18 -1.55
C THR A 168 -0.34 -6.45 -1.53
N GLU A 169 0.83 -6.41 -0.90
CA GLU A 169 1.72 -7.57 -0.80
C GLU A 169 1.16 -8.74 0.00
N ALA A 170 0.22 -8.48 0.91
CA ALA A 170 -0.52 -9.54 1.59
C ALA A 170 -1.66 -10.07 0.73
N LEU A 171 -2.44 -9.21 0.06
CA LEU A 171 -3.64 -9.61 -0.69
C LEU A 171 -3.35 -10.57 -1.86
N VAL A 172 -2.18 -10.48 -2.49
CA VAL A 172 -1.77 -11.42 -3.56
C VAL A 172 -1.66 -12.87 -3.08
N GLU A 173 -1.49 -13.08 -1.77
CA GLU A 173 -1.43 -14.41 -1.15
C GLU A 173 -2.82 -15.01 -0.86
N PHE A 174 -3.90 -14.32 -1.26
CA PHE A 174 -5.29 -14.72 -1.00
C PHE A 174 -6.11 -14.73 -2.29
N GLY A 175 -7.09 -15.64 -2.33
CA GLY A 175 -8.09 -15.75 -3.37
C GLY A 175 -9.44 -15.13 -2.98
N GLY A 176 -10.23 -14.78 -4.00
CA GLY A 176 -11.63 -14.39 -3.83
C GLY A 176 -12.56 -15.53 -3.39
N ALA A 177 -13.87 -15.27 -3.37
CA ALA A 177 -14.89 -16.31 -3.25
C ALA A 177 -14.95 -17.16 -4.53
N SER A 178 -15.42 -18.40 -4.43
CA SER A 178 -15.68 -19.22 -5.62
C SER A 178 -16.88 -18.75 -6.43
N ASP A 179 -17.91 -18.24 -5.76
CA ASP A 179 -19.15 -17.81 -6.41
C ASP A 179 -19.88 -16.74 -5.57
N PHE A 180 -20.92 -16.15 -6.16
CA PHE A 180 -21.84 -15.25 -5.48
C PHE A 180 -23.26 -15.36 -6.05
N ILE A 181 -24.24 -15.04 -5.23
CA ILE A 181 -25.62 -14.86 -5.66
C ILE A 181 -26.02 -13.39 -5.51
N VAL A 182 -26.88 -12.92 -6.42
CA VAL A 182 -27.53 -11.61 -6.32
C VAL A 182 -28.95 -11.85 -5.83
N ASN A 183 -29.30 -11.28 -4.68
CA ASN A 183 -30.62 -11.39 -4.07
C ASN A 183 -31.63 -10.47 -4.76
N ASP A 184 -32.93 -10.70 -4.52
CA ASP A 184 -34.03 -9.90 -5.10
C ASP A 184 -33.96 -8.40 -4.73
N ASP A 185 -33.27 -8.05 -3.64
CA ASP A 185 -33.03 -6.67 -3.19
C ASP A 185 -31.74 -6.04 -3.76
N ASN A 186 -31.10 -6.72 -4.72
CA ASN A 186 -29.80 -6.40 -5.32
C ASN A 186 -28.60 -6.45 -4.36
N THR A 187 -28.74 -7.03 -3.17
CA THR A 187 -27.58 -7.35 -2.34
C THR A 187 -26.83 -8.55 -2.92
N VAL A 188 -25.50 -8.55 -2.73
CA VAL A 188 -24.63 -9.66 -3.17
C VAL A 188 -24.28 -10.50 -1.96
N GLN A 189 -24.49 -11.81 -2.06
CA GLN A 189 -24.05 -12.78 -1.08
C GLN A 189 -22.99 -13.69 -1.70
N PHE A 190 -21.76 -13.60 -1.20
CA PHE A 190 -20.66 -14.47 -1.61
C PHE A 190 -20.74 -15.83 -0.90
N THR A 191 -20.20 -16.87 -1.53
CA THR A 191 -19.94 -18.15 -0.88
C THR A 191 -18.96 -17.96 0.28
N ASN A 192 -19.10 -18.75 1.35
CA ASN A 192 -18.26 -18.63 2.56
C ASN A 192 -16.86 -19.24 2.38
N ASP A 193 -16.28 -19.13 1.19
CA ASP A 193 -14.93 -19.62 0.82
C ASP A 193 -14.04 -18.50 0.25
N PHE A 194 -14.39 -17.23 0.50
CA PHE A 194 -13.56 -16.06 0.25
C PHE A 194 -12.31 -16.01 1.16
N GLY A 195 -11.24 -15.33 0.73
CA GLY A 195 -10.03 -15.16 1.52
C GLY A 195 -10.26 -14.32 2.78
N VAL A 196 -9.66 -14.74 3.90
CA VAL A 196 -9.71 -14.04 5.19
C VAL A 196 -8.33 -14.05 5.81
N GLY A 197 -7.80 -12.86 6.11
CA GLY A 197 -6.47 -12.75 6.69
C GLY A 197 -6.20 -11.41 7.34
N ALA A 198 -5.01 -11.31 7.92
CA ALA A 198 -4.47 -10.05 8.41
C ALA A 198 -3.00 -9.91 8.04
N VAL A 199 -2.54 -8.67 7.91
CA VAL A 199 -1.13 -8.32 7.77
C VAL A 199 -0.71 -7.37 8.87
N PHE A 200 0.43 -7.67 9.47
CA PHE A 200 1.14 -6.83 10.44
C PHE A 200 2.36 -6.27 9.73
N LEU A 201 2.46 -4.95 9.63
CA LEU A 201 3.43 -4.29 8.76
C LEU A 201 4.20 -3.15 9.45
N PRO A 202 5.48 -2.97 9.09
CA PRO A 202 6.28 -1.86 9.57
C PRO A 202 5.84 -0.57 8.89
N SER A 203 6.14 0.56 9.54
CA SER A 203 5.75 1.88 9.07
C SER A 203 6.31 2.21 7.68
N GLY A 204 7.48 1.67 7.32
CA GLY A 204 8.13 1.87 6.01
C GLY A 204 7.36 1.33 4.81
N LEU A 205 6.43 0.39 5.01
CA LEU A 205 5.52 -0.12 3.97
C LEU A 205 4.09 0.45 4.10
N GLY A 206 3.92 1.45 4.96
CA GLY A 206 2.70 2.23 5.13
C GLY A 206 3.01 3.71 4.94
N TYR A 207 2.86 4.49 6.01
CA TYR A 207 3.00 5.96 5.94
C TYR A 207 4.34 6.51 6.42
N PHE A 208 5.22 5.66 6.96
CA PHE A 208 6.56 6.01 7.47
C PHE A 208 6.55 7.32 8.27
N SER A 209 7.26 8.36 7.81
CA SER A 209 7.36 9.65 8.50
C SER A 209 6.14 10.56 8.37
N VAL A 210 5.15 10.20 7.54
CA VAL A 210 3.97 11.02 7.27
C VAL A 210 2.85 10.63 8.23
N SER A 211 2.56 11.48 9.22
CA SER A 211 1.41 11.26 10.09
C SER A 211 0.10 11.48 9.33
N GLN A 212 -0.85 10.58 9.52
CA GLN A 212 -2.25 10.74 9.11
C GLN A 212 -3.08 11.27 10.29
N SER A 213 -4.36 11.56 10.07
CA SER A 213 -5.23 12.12 11.13
C SER A 213 -5.28 11.27 12.41
N SER A 214 -5.25 9.94 12.27
CA SER A 214 -5.34 8.95 13.34
C SER A 214 -4.13 8.00 13.40
N ILE A 215 -3.11 8.23 12.57
CA ILE A 215 -1.92 7.39 12.48
C ILE A 215 -0.70 8.28 12.74
N PRO A 216 -0.04 8.14 13.92
CA PRO A 216 1.21 8.82 14.19
C PRO A 216 2.29 8.44 13.18
N ALA A 217 3.27 9.34 12.96
CA ALA A 217 4.45 9.00 12.16
C ALA A 217 5.20 7.81 12.78
N TYR A 218 5.78 6.98 11.93
CA TYR A 218 6.55 5.78 12.26
C TYR A 218 5.75 4.74 13.05
N SER A 219 4.47 4.58 12.72
CA SER A 219 3.60 3.58 13.34
C SER A 219 3.58 2.29 12.52
N PRO A 220 3.93 1.13 13.11
CA PRO A 220 3.52 -0.17 12.58
C PRO A 220 2.00 -0.30 12.60
N LEU A 221 1.45 -0.99 11.61
CA LEU A 221 0.00 -1.10 11.40
C LEU A 221 -0.44 -2.55 11.30
N ILE A 222 -1.73 -2.77 11.56
CA ILE A 222 -2.41 -4.03 11.37
C ILE A 222 -3.57 -3.79 10.41
N PHE A 223 -3.67 -4.58 9.35
CA PHE A 223 -4.86 -4.63 8.51
C PHE A 223 -5.43 -6.03 8.52
N SER A 224 -6.69 -6.17 8.90
CA SER A 224 -7.47 -7.40 8.68
C SER A 224 -8.41 -7.20 7.51
N PHE A 225 -8.67 -8.25 6.73
CA PHE A 225 -9.46 -8.16 5.51
C PHE A 225 -10.23 -9.44 5.19
N GLN A 226 -11.25 -9.26 4.34
CA GLN A 226 -12.01 -10.32 3.68
C GLN A 226 -12.01 -10.01 2.19
N LEU A 227 -11.42 -10.88 1.37
CA LEU A 227 -11.25 -10.71 -0.07
C LEU A 227 -12.33 -11.48 -0.82
N TYR A 228 -13.33 -10.78 -1.37
CA TYR A 228 -14.48 -11.43 -2.00
C TYR A 228 -14.30 -11.63 -3.50
N LYS A 229 -13.67 -10.69 -4.21
CA LYS A 229 -13.52 -10.77 -5.66
C LYS A 229 -12.24 -10.10 -6.12
N VAL A 230 -11.70 -10.60 -7.22
CA VAL A 230 -10.54 -10.06 -7.94
C VAL A 230 -10.98 -9.67 -9.34
N ASN A 231 -10.43 -8.58 -9.84
CA ASN A 231 -10.54 -8.16 -11.24
C ASN A 231 -9.13 -7.86 -11.77
N GLN A 232 -8.65 -8.70 -12.69
CA GLN A 232 -7.40 -8.44 -13.39
C GLN A 232 -7.52 -7.14 -14.17
N ALA A 233 -6.55 -6.24 -14.01
CA ALA A 233 -6.61 -4.92 -14.61
C ALA A 233 -5.77 -4.81 -15.90
N ASP A 234 -6.22 -3.91 -16.76
CA ASP A 234 -5.65 -3.42 -18.01
C ASP A 234 -6.24 -1.99 -18.08
N HIS A 235 -5.50 -1.01 -17.53
CA HIS A 235 -6.10 0.27 -17.12
C HIS A 235 -6.29 1.23 -18.30
N ASP A 236 -5.42 1.20 -19.30
CA ASP A 236 -5.54 1.96 -20.57
C ASP A 236 -6.28 1.19 -21.68
N GLN A 237 -6.51 -0.12 -21.51
CA GLN A 237 -7.21 -0.99 -22.46
C GLN A 237 -6.44 -1.21 -23.76
N ASP A 238 -5.12 -1.28 -23.66
CA ASP A 238 -4.24 -1.62 -24.76
C ASP A 238 -4.07 -3.15 -24.95
N GLY A 239 -4.61 -3.95 -24.03
CA GLY A 239 -4.59 -5.41 -24.09
C GLY A 239 -3.44 -6.08 -23.36
N ILE A 240 -2.53 -5.32 -22.74
CA ILE A 240 -1.53 -5.84 -21.80
C ILE A 240 -2.10 -5.73 -20.37
N PRO A 241 -2.23 -6.85 -19.64
CA PRO A 241 -2.54 -6.79 -18.21
C PRO A 241 -1.51 -5.97 -17.45
N SER A 242 -1.96 -5.03 -16.62
CA SER A 242 -1.09 -4.02 -16.01
C SER A 242 0.08 -4.57 -15.20
N TYR A 243 -0.04 -5.78 -14.64
CA TYR A 243 1.08 -6.41 -13.91
C TYR A 243 2.22 -6.89 -14.81
N LEU A 244 2.00 -7.06 -16.12
CA LEU A 244 3.02 -7.44 -17.09
C LEU A 244 3.84 -6.24 -17.58
N GLU A 245 3.43 -5.03 -17.24
CA GLU A 245 4.10 -3.78 -17.59
C GLU A 245 5.10 -3.32 -16.52
N ASP A 246 5.31 -4.16 -15.50
CA ASP A 246 6.45 -4.07 -14.59
C ASP A 246 7.70 -4.63 -15.29
N LEU A 247 8.46 -3.76 -15.94
CA LEU A 247 9.56 -4.15 -16.82
C LEU A 247 10.80 -4.56 -16.02
N ASP A 248 10.99 -4.00 -14.83
CA ASP A 248 12.15 -4.27 -13.98
C ASP A 248 11.89 -5.30 -12.84
N ASN A 249 10.64 -5.76 -12.72
CA ASN A 249 10.16 -6.73 -11.73
C ASN A 249 10.27 -6.24 -10.28
N ASP A 250 10.22 -4.92 -10.04
CA ASP A 250 10.21 -4.33 -8.70
C ASP A 250 8.79 -4.26 -8.08
N ARG A 251 7.76 -4.68 -8.83
CA ARG A 251 6.34 -4.65 -8.43
C ARG A 251 5.84 -3.23 -8.21
N ILE A 252 6.26 -2.28 -9.04
CA ILE A 252 5.81 -0.89 -9.09
C ILE A 252 5.60 -0.44 -10.54
N VAL A 253 4.54 -0.94 -11.19
CA VAL A 253 4.12 -0.48 -12.54
C VAL A 253 4.00 1.05 -12.69
N ALA A 254 3.83 1.77 -11.58
CA ALA A 254 3.79 3.22 -11.58
C ALA A 254 5.14 3.91 -11.80
N ASN A 255 6.28 3.20 -11.91
CA ASN A 255 7.58 3.79 -12.22
C ASN A 255 8.15 3.38 -13.59
N ASP A 256 7.54 2.43 -14.29
CA ASP A 256 7.85 2.05 -15.67
C ASP A 256 7.20 3.04 -16.65
N ASP A 257 8.02 3.73 -17.45
CA ASP A 257 7.64 4.81 -18.37
C ASP A 257 8.65 4.79 -19.53
N SER A 258 8.30 4.09 -20.60
CA SER A 258 9.22 3.71 -21.69
C SER A 258 9.59 4.86 -22.62
N ASP A 259 8.68 5.80 -22.86
CA ASP A 259 8.91 6.99 -23.70
C ASP A 259 9.31 8.25 -22.89
N GLU A 260 9.37 8.13 -21.56
CA GLU A 260 9.66 9.18 -20.59
C GLU A 260 8.68 10.38 -20.62
N ASN A 261 7.42 10.16 -21.05
CA ASN A 261 6.42 11.21 -21.15
C ASN A 261 5.71 11.54 -19.81
N ARG A 262 6.02 10.77 -18.75
CA ARG A 262 5.47 10.83 -17.38
C ARG A 262 4.12 10.14 -17.19
N LEU A 263 3.63 9.42 -18.18
CA LEU A 263 2.53 8.48 -18.07
C LEU A 263 3.17 7.08 -18.02
N PRO A 264 2.99 6.32 -16.93
CA PRO A 264 3.52 4.97 -16.89
C PRO A 264 2.82 4.11 -17.94
N ASN A 265 3.54 3.10 -18.41
CA ASN A 265 3.05 2.16 -19.43
C ASN A 265 1.63 1.68 -19.14
N TYR A 266 1.36 1.22 -17.90
CA TYR A 266 0.01 0.73 -17.54
C TYR A 266 -1.13 1.76 -17.57
N LEU A 267 -0.85 3.02 -17.87
CA LEU A 267 -1.84 4.07 -18.10
C LEU A 267 -1.67 4.75 -19.47
N ASP A 268 -0.77 4.26 -20.32
CA ASP A 268 -0.44 4.77 -21.64
C ASP A 268 -0.84 3.75 -22.70
N ALA A 269 -1.49 4.19 -23.78
CA ALA A 269 -1.93 3.27 -24.84
C ALA A 269 -0.93 3.17 -26.01
N ASP A 270 0.18 3.90 -25.91
CA ASP A 270 1.27 4.09 -26.88
C ASP A 270 2.57 4.17 -26.07
N ASP A 271 2.98 3.01 -25.52
CA ASP A 271 4.00 2.86 -24.48
C ASP A 271 5.37 3.47 -24.85
N ASP A 272 5.74 3.41 -26.12
CA ASP A 272 7.01 3.93 -26.65
C ASP A 272 6.87 5.28 -27.36
N GLY A 273 5.64 5.81 -27.46
CA GLY A 273 5.34 7.11 -28.01
C GLY A 273 5.64 7.25 -29.51
N ASP A 274 5.66 6.13 -30.23
CA ASP A 274 6.00 6.08 -31.65
C ASP A 274 4.81 6.47 -32.57
N GLY A 275 3.60 6.48 -32.00
CA GLY A 275 2.33 6.84 -32.64
C GLY A 275 1.51 5.65 -33.14
N THR A 276 2.02 4.43 -32.98
CA THR A 276 1.31 3.15 -33.10
C THR A 276 0.78 2.78 -31.73
N LEU A 277 -0.45 2.27 -31.64
CA LEU A 277 -0.98 1.89 -30.32
C LEU A 277 -0.35 0.56 -29.89
N THR A 278 -0.04 0.39 -28.61
CA THR A 278 0.52 -0.87 -28.04
C THR A 278 -0.30 -2.10 -28.48
N LYS A 279 -1.64 -1.99 -28.45
CA LYS A 279 -2.56 -3.05 -28.89
C LYS A 279 -2.38 -3.51 -30.34
N ASP A 280 -1.89 -2.61 -31.18
CA ASP A 280 -1.67 -2.81 -32.61
C ASP A 280 -0.29 -3.42 -32.89
N GLU A 281 0.55 -3.59 -31.86
CA GLU A 281 1.91 -4.12 -31.93
C GLU A 281 2.09 -5.45 -31.20
N ILE A 282 1.11 -5.82 -30.37
CA ILE A 282 1.02 -7.13 -29.71
C ILE A 282 0.09 -8.08 -30.47
N ILE A 283 0.28 -9.39 -30.25
CA ILE A 283 -0.62 -10.43 -30.78
C ILE A 283 -1.29 -11.15 -29.61
N ILE A 284 -2.61 -11.02 -29.50
CA ILE A 284 -3.42 -11.75 -28.53
C ILE A 284 -4.00 -13.01 -29.19
N ASN A 285 -3.58 -14.18 -28.74
CA ASN A 285 -4.07 -15.45 -29.26
C ASN A 285 -5.50 -15.77 -28.77
N THR A 286 -6.16 -16.71 -29.44
CA THR A 286 -7.53 -17.14 -29.07
C THR A 286 -7.64 -17.71 -27.65
N ASP A 287 -6.54 -18.21 -27.08
CA ASP A 287 -6.49 -18.73 -25.71
C ASP A 287 -6.15 -17.65 -24.66
N GLY A 288 -5.99 -16.39 -25.09
CA GLY A 288 -5.64 -15.26 -24.24
C GLY A 288 -4.14 -15.08 -23.98
N SER A 289 -3.27 -15.94 -24.53
CA SER A 289 -1.83 -15.72 -24.45
C SER A 289 -1.40 -14.54 -25.33
N ILE A 290 -0.51 -13.70 -24.81
CA ILE A 290 0.02 -12.53 -25.49
C ILE A 290 1.40 -12.88 -26.05
N VAL A 291 1.65 -12.50 -27.30
CA VAL A 291 2.98 -12.52 -27.92
C VAL A 291 3.41 -11.08 -28.11
N PHE A 292 4.62 -10.78 -27.68
CA PHE A 292 5.31 -9.52 -27.88
C PHE A 292 6.33 -9.69 -29.01
N PRO A 293 6.01 -9.28 -30.25
CA PRO A 293 6.94 -9.35 -31.38
C PRO A 293 8.15 -8.44 -31.18
N ASP A 294 9.27 -8.79 -31.83
CA ASP A 294 10.46 -7.96 -32.01
C ASP A 294 10.85 -8.12 -33.49
N ARG A 295 10.30 -7.25 -34.35
CA ARG A 295 10.40 -7.39 -35.81
C ARG A 295 11.79 -7.05 -36.34
N ASN A 296 12.45 -6.06 -35.77
CA ASN A 296 13.77 -5.62 -36.20
C ASN A 296 14.91 -6.44 -35.55
N GLY A 297 14.62 -7.22 -34.51
CA GLY A 297 15.52 -8.15 -33.85
C GLY A 297 16.53 -7.49 -32.93
N ASN A 298 16.23 -6.31 -32.37
CA ASN A 298 17.13 -5.56 -31.49
C ASN A 298 17.03 -6.00 -30.01
N GLY A 299 16.07 -6.88 -29.68
CA GLY A 299 15.83 -7.40 -28.33
C GLY A 299 14.85 -6.57 -27.50
N ILE A 300 14.23 -5.54 -28.07
CA ILE A 300 13.16 -4.73 -27.49
C ILE A 300 11.85 -5.14 -28.17
N PRO A 301 10.79 -5.50 -27.43
CA PRO A 301 9.48 -5.71 -28.02
C PRO A 301 8.98 -4.50 -28.80
N ASN A 302 8.24 -4.71 -29.89
CA ASN A 302 7.71 -3.66 -30.75
C ASN A 302 7.03 -2.54 -29.95
N TYR A 303 6.10 -2.88 -29.06
CA TYR A 303 5.37 -1.90 -28.23
C TYR A 303 6.23 -1.07 -27.25
N LEU A 304 7.52 -1.40 -27.12
CA LEU A 304 8.50 -0.68 -26.30
C LEU A 304 9.64 -0.10 -27.16
N ASP A 305 9.55 -0.18 -28.49
CA ASP A 305 10.61 0.13 -29.43
C ASP A 305 10.22 1.31 -30.36
N PRO A 306 10.64 2.54 -30.02
CA PRO A 306 10.24 3.75 -30.75
C PRO A 306 10.82 3.85 -32.18
N GLU A 307 11.54 2.83 -32.65
CA GLU A 307 12.00 2.68 -34.03
C GLU A 307 11.13 1.70 -34.87
N GLU A 308 10.07 1.08 -34.31
CA GLU A 308 9.30 -0.03 -34.91
C GLU A 308 7.77 0.19 -35.01
N PHE A 309 7.36 1.11 -35.87
CA PHE A 309 5.96 1.53 -36.10
C PHE A 309 5.02 0.53 -36.83
N GLU A 310 5.37 -0.75 -36.94
CA GLU A 310 4.59 -1.68 -37.77
C GLU A 310 3.42 -2.31 -37.00
N ASN A 311 2.19 -1.99 -37.45
CA ASN A 311 0.98 -2.68 -36.99
C ASN A 311 1.06 -4.18 -37.32
N VAL A 312 1.01 -5.03 -36.28
CA VAL A 312 1.14 -6.48 -36.41
C VAL A 312 -0.16 -7.18 -36.82
N ASN A 313 -1.28 -6.46 -36.75
CA ASN A 313 -2.61 -6.90 -37.12
C ASN A 313 -2.98 -6.54 -38.57
N GLU A 314 -2.24 -5.65 -39.23
CA GLU A 314 -2.39 -5.35 -40.65
C GLU A 314 -1.50 -6.27 -41.52
N ILE A 315 -2.12 -6.93 -42.51
CA ILE A 315 -1.50 -7.82 -43.50
C ILE A 315 -1.33 -7.11 -44.83
#